data_AF-A0A836W756-F1
#
_entry.id   AF-A0A836W756-F1
#
_cell.length_a   1.000
_cell.length_b   1.000
_cell.length_c   1.000
_cell.angle_alpha   90.00
_cell.angle_beta   90.00
_cell.angle_gamma   90.00
#
_symmetry.space_group_name_H-M   'P 1'
#
loop_
_entity.id
_entity.type
_entity.pdbx_description
1 polymer ?
#
loop_
_entity_poly.entity_id
_entity_poly.type
_entity_poly.pdbx_seq_one_letter_code
_entity_poly.pdbx_strand_id
1 'polypeptide(L)'
;MDFATSHGGGWHRHVIEHYARKLVEQGYFVDVDKTGGEDRPDIVAVPSAGDDWDTEDVLCIEAEADPARHTTYDKLLAILQRCFRTACQRIVIVVPRRDDANIVGERLERLHGERRRVAAALGIPLPWLEALELRVEVHEEDQAREQPEEPEHSSPVLEALRQLLPRLLEEGAAAQDEEHVYITAKAVKSLEEATGLRIGSLTRLAEMISGAQPGRYYLTLAGQRRRARALALPRHLLEAADTPTANT
;
A
#
# COMPACT_ATOMS: atom_id res chain seq x y z
N MET A 1 -10.49 7.60 7.88
CA MET A 1 -9.52 6.57 8.32
C MET A 1 -8.42 6.47 7.28
N ASP A 2 -7.23 6.02 7.70
CA ASP A 2 -6.07 5.83 6.84
C ASP A 2 -5.80 4.32 6.68
N PHE A 3 -6.00 3.80 5.47
CA PHE A 3 -5.80 2.39 5.10
C PHE A 3 -4.54 2.19 4.25
N ALA A 4 -3.68 3.21 4.16
CA ALA A 4 -2.44 3.12 3.43
C ALA A 4 -1.53 2.02 4.02
N THR A 5 -1.06 1.16 3.12
CA THR A 5 -0.01 0.18 3.41
C THR A 5 1.26 0.51 2.66
N SER A 6 2.42 0.24 3.27
CA SER A 6 3.73 0.49 2.69
C SER A 6 4.33 -0.72 1.95
N HIS A 7 3.62 -1.85 1.92
CA HIS A 7 4.11 -3.09 1.31
C HIS A 7 3.30 -3.48 0.07
N GLY A 8 3.89 -4.35 -0.76
CA GLY A 8 3.29 -4.79 -2.02
C GLY A 8 3.42 -3.78 -3.17
N GLY A 9 3.06 -4.22 -4.38
CA GLY A 9 3.04 -3.38 -5.58
C GLY A 9 1.91 -2.33 -5.58
N GLY A 10 1.82 -1.53 -6.64
CA GLY A 10 0.75 -0.52 -6.78
C GLY A 10 -0.65 -1.13 -6.68
N TRP A 11 -0.90 -2.21 -7.41
CA TRP A 11 -2.18 -2.94 -7.40
C TRP A 11 -2.54 -3.48 -6.01
N HIS A 12 -1.58 -4.10 -5.31
CA HIS A 12 -1.76 -4.64 -3.96
C HIS A 12 -2.29 -3.56 -2.99
N ARG A 13 -1.60 -2.43 -2.98
CA ARG A 13 -1.96 -1.29 -2.13
C ARG A 13 -3.31 -0.71 -2.51
N HIS A 14 -3.62 -0.64 -3.80
CA HIS A 14 -4.91 -0.17 -4.29
C HIS A 14 -6.07 -1.06 -3.84
N VAL A 15 -5.94 -2.38 -4.01
CA VAL A 15 -6.96 -3.36 -3.61
C VAL A 15 -7.20 -3.31 -2.11
N ILE A 16 -6.12 -3.26 -1.31
CA ILE A 16 -6.24 -3.14 0.14
C ILE A 16 -7.06 -1.90 0.52
N GLU A 17 -6.71 -0.74 -0.05
CA GLU A 17 -7.43 0.49 0.24
C GLU A 17 -8.90 0.44 -0.23
N HIS A 18 -9.15 -0.08 -1.43
CA HIS A 18 -10.50 -0.22 -1.99
C HIS A 18 -11.39 -1.06 -1.08
N TYR A 19 -10.96 -2.27 -0.73
CA TYR A 19 -11.74 -3.19 0.09
C TYR A 19 -11.89 -2.69 1.53
N ALA A 20 -10.84 -2.12 2.12
CA ALA A 20 -10.93 -1.55 3.47
C ALA A 20 -11.97 -0.42 3.55
N ARG A 21 -12.01 0.48 2.56
CA ARG A 21 -13.02 1.55 2.48
C ARG A 21 -14.43 0.98 2.32
N LYS A 22 -14.61 0.06 1.36
CA LYS A 22 -15.89 -0.60 1.09
C LYS A 22 -16.45 -1.30 2.33
N LEU A 23 -15.61 -2.00 3.10
CA LEU A 23 -16.01 -2.69 4.31
C LEU A 23 -16.42 -1.72 5.43
N VAL A 24 -15.68 -0.62 5.62
CA VAL A 24 -16.08 0.42 6.58
C VAL A 24 -17.40 1.08 6.19
N GLU A 25 -17.64 1.35 4.91
CA GLU A 25 -18.92 1.86 4.40
C GLU A 25 -20.09 0.89 4.68
N GLN A 26 -19.80 -0.41 4.73
CA GLN A 26 -20.75 -1.47 5.09
C GLN A 26 -20.91 -1.66 6.61
N GLY A 27 -20.22 -0.87 7.43
CA GLY A 27 -20.31 -0.91 8.89
C GLY A 27 -19.42 -1.94 9.57
N TYR A 28 -18.38 -2.44 8.88
CA TYR A 28 -17.38 -3.31 9.50
C TYR A 28 -16.37 -2.50 10.31
N PHE A 29 -15.86 -3.09 11.39
CA PHE A 29 -14.55 -2.75 11.91
C PHE A 29 -13.49 -3.34 10.97
N VAL A 30 -12.46 -2.57 10.63
CA VAL A 30 -11.43 -2.97 9.66
C VAL A 30 -10.04 -2.67 10.22
N ASP A 31 -9.20 -3.69 10.27
CA ASP A 31 -7.77 -3.60 10.53
C ASP A 31 -6.98 -3.99 9.27
N VAL A 32 -5.93 -3.24 8.96
CA VAL A 32 -5.13 -3.39 7.73
C VAL A 32 -3.68 -3.60 8.08
N ASP A 33 -3.03 -4.59 7.46
CA ASP A 33 -1.59 -4.74 7.57
C ASP A 33 -0.87 -3.59 6.87
N LYS A 34 -0.34 -2.65 7.66
CA LYS A 34 0.41 -1.52 7.14
C LYS A 34 1.87 -1.83 6.79
N THR A 35 2.44 -2.90 7.35
CA THR A 35 3.89 -3.15 7.31
C THR A 35 4.30 -4.35 6.46
N GLY A 36 3.36 -5.23 6.12
CA GLY A 36 3.63 -6.46 5.37
C GLY A 36 4.24 -7.53 6.26
N GLY A 37 3.71 -7.66 7.47
CA GLY A 37 4.15 -8.67 8.41
C GLY A 37 3.71 -10.06 7.95
N GLU A 38 4.60 -11.05 8.04
CA GLU A 38 4.30 -12.43 7.65
C GLU A 38 3.24 -13.12 8.52
N ASP A 39 2.79 -12.44 9.58
CA ASP A 39 1.98 -12.98 10.68
C ASP A 39 0.50 -12.65 10.61
N ARG A 40 0.09 -11.75 9.71
CA ARG A 40 -1.29 -11.24 9.64
C ARG A 40 -1.81 -11.16 8.21
N PRO A 41 -3.12 -11.34 7.99
CA PRO A 41 -3.74 -11.08 6.70
C PRO A 41 -3.62 -9.61 6.31
N ASP A 42 -3.71 -9.31 5.00
CA ASP A 42 -3.70 -7.94 4.50
C ASP A 42 -4.84 -7.09 5.12
N ILE A 43 -6.03 -7.67 5.24
CA ILE A 43 -7.19 -7.05 5.92
C ILE A 43 -7.86 -8.06 6.84
N VAL A 44 -8.21 -7.62 8.04
CA VAL A 44 -9.14 -8.29 8.96
C VAL A 44 -10.35 -7.40 9.15
N ALA A 45 -11.55 -7.96 8.96
CA ALA A 45 -12.80 -7.22 9.08
C ALA A 45 -13.81 -7.97 9.95
N VAL A 46 -14.49 -7.22 10.83
CA VAL A 46 -15.48 -7.76 11.77
C VAL A 46 -16.79 -6.99 11.59
N PRO A 47 -17.90 -7.66 11.24
CA PRO A 47 -19.17 -6.98 11.04
C PRO A 47 -19.73 -6.43 12.36
N SER A 48 -20.56 -5.39 12.28
CA SER A 48 -21.31 -4.90 13.43
C SER A 48 -22.43 -5.86 13.82
N ALA A 49 -22.57 -6.10 15.13
CA ALA A 49 -23.67 -6.81 15.78
C ALA A 49 -24.47 -5.84 16.68
N GLY A 50 -24.99 -4.76 16.08
CA GLY A 50 -25.69 -3.71 16.83
C GLY A 50 -24.70 -2.79 17.54
N ASP A 51 -24.69 -2.81 18.87
CA ASP A 51 -23.79 -1.98 19.69
C ASP A 51 -22.37 -2.59 19.87
N ASP A 52 -22.16 -3.81 19.39
CA ASP A 52 -20.89 -4.54 19.50
C ASP A 52 -20.45 -5.12 18.13
N TRP A 53 -19.36 -5.89 18.11
CA TRP A 53 -18.80 -6.53 16.91
C TRP A 53 -19.06 -8.03 16.90
N ASP A 54 -19.43 -8.59 15.75
CA ASP A 54 -19.64 -10.02 15.58
C ASP A 54 -18.30 -10.75 15.40
N THR A 55 -17.66 -11.11 16.51
CA THR A 55 -16.38 -11.84 16.50
C THR A 55 -16.50 -13.28 16.04
N GLU A 56 -17.71 -13.78 15.77
CA GLU A 56 -17.96 -15.11 15.21
C GLU A 56 -18.07 -15.09 13.67
N ASP A 57 -18.04 -13.90 13.04
CA ASP A 57 -18.11 -13.73 11.58
C ASP A 57 -16.97 -12.86 11.01
N VAL A 58 -15.75 -13.13 11.48
CA VAL A 58 -14.53 -12.45 11.06
C VAL A 58 -14.16 -12.85 9.62
N LEU A 59 -13.99 -11.82 8.78
CA LEU A 59 -13.55 -11.90 7.39
C LEU A 59 -12.07 -11.52 7.30
N CYS A 60 -11.28 -12.30 6.57
CA CYS A 60 -9.94 -11.94 6.15
C CYS A 60 -9.87 -11.76 4.63
N ILE A 61 -9.11 -10.78 4.17
CA ILE A 61 -8.84 -10.56 2.75
C ILE A 61 -7.33 -10.61 2.54
N GLU A 62 -6.90 -11.33 1.50
CA GLU A 62 -5.52 -11.37 1.02
C GLU A 62 -5.50 -10.94 -0.45
N ALA A 63 -4.66 -9.97 -0.79
CA ALA A 63 -4.51 -9.47 -2.15
C ALA A 63 -3.30 -10.14 -2.82
N GLU A 64 -3.51 -10.81 -3.96
CA GLU A 64 -2.46 -11.55 -4.66
C GLU A 64 -2.31 -11.03 -6.10
N ALA A 65 -1.29 -10.21 -6.32
CA ALA A 65 -1.07 -9.48 -7.57
C ALA A 65 -0.57 -10.32 -8.75
N ASP A 66 0.13 -11.44 -8.49
CA ASP A 66 0.61 -12.36 -9.53
C ASP A 66 0.48 -13.81 -9.02
N PRO A 67 -0.75 -14.36 -9.04
CA PRO A 67 -0.98 -15.68 -8.46
C PRO A 67 -0.29 -16.80 -9.21
N ALA A 68 -0.13 -16.68 -10.53
CA ALA A 68 0.62 -17.64 -11.33
C ALA A 68 2.02 -17.89 -10.74
N ARG A 69 2.72 -16.80 -10.37
CA ARG A 69 4.09 -16.84 -9.86
C ARG A 69 4.21 -16.98 -8.34
N HIS A 70 3.33 -16.34 -7.56
CA HIS A 70 3.56 -16.12 -6.14
C HIS A 70 2.60 -16.83 -5.19
N THR A 71 1.37 -17.14 -5.60
CA THR A 71 0.38 -17.82 -4.75
C THR A 71 0.55 -19.35 -4.76
N THR A 72 1.75 -19.83 -4.46
CA THR A 72 2.08 -21.26 -4.43
C THR A 72 1.29 -22.01 -3.36
N TYR A 73 1.35 -23.35 -3.37
CA TYR A 73 0.73 -24.17 -2.32
C TYR A 73 1.25 -23.78 -0.91
N ASP A 74 2.55 -23.56 -0.76
CA ASP A 74 3.14 -23.13 0.52
C ASP A 74 2.67 -21.72 0.93
N LYS A 75 2.49 -20.81 -0.03
CA LYS A 75 1.91 -19.49 0.25
C LYS A 75 0.45 -19.60 0.71
N LEU A 76 -0.35 -20.48 0.11
CA LEU A 76 -1.72 -20.75 0.54
C LEU A 76 -1.78 -21.34 1.95
N LEU A 77 -0.86 -22.26 2.28
CA LEU A 77 -0.71 -22.76 3.65
C LEU A 77 -0.38 -21.64 4.64
N ALA A 78 0.52 -20.73 4.26
CA ALA A 78 0.87 -19.57 5.08
C ALA A 78 -0.32 -18.61 5.27
N ILE A 79 -1.11 -18.38 4.22
CA ILE A 79 -2.36 -17.59 4.27
C ILE A 79 -3.33 -18.22 5.28
N LEU A 80 -3.60 -19.53 5.17
CA LEU A 80 -4.49 -20.22 6.10
C LEU A 80 -4.01 -20.13 7.55
N GLN A 81 -2.70 -20.26 7.76
CA GLN A 81 -2.13 -20.17 9.10
C GLN A 81 -2.29 -18.77 9.70
N ARG A 82 -2.05 -17.70 8.92
CA ARG A 82 -2.27 -16.31 9.37
C ARG A 82 -3.73 -16.05 9.70
N CYS A 83 -4.63 -16.45 8.81
CA CYS A 83 -6.07 -16.25 8.97
C CYS A 83 -6.67 -17.09 10.11
N PHE A 84 -6.09 -18.25 10.43
CA PHE A 84 -6.46 -18.99 11.64
C PHE A 84 -6.13 -18.24 12.93
N ARG A 85 -4.99 -17.52 12.99
CA ARG A 85 -4.59 -16.74 14.18
C ARG A 85 -5.55 -15.57 14.46
N THR A 86 -6.26 -15.09 13.45
CA THR A 86 -7.28 -14.05 13.56
C THR A 86 -8.68 -14.62 13.83
N ALA A 87 -8.79 -15.94 14.02
CA ALA A 87 -10.05 -16.66 14.22
C ALA A 87 -11.06 -16.40 13.10
N CYS A 88 -10.60 -16.24 11.84
CA CYS A 88 -11.51 -15.97 10.74
C CYS A 88 -12.42 -17.16 10.40
N GLN A 89 -13.60 -16.87 9.90
CA GLN A 89 -14.55 -17.86 9.37
C GLN A 89 -14.64 -17.76 7.84
N ARG A 90 -14.23 -16.62 7.27
CA ARG A 90 -14.25 -16.36 5.84
C ARG A 90 -12.91 -15.78 5.38
N ILE A 91 -12.37 -16.31 4.29
CA ILE A 91 -11.20 -15.75 3.61
C ILE A 91 -11.56 -15.47 2.16
N VAL A 92 -11.25 -14.27 1.71
CA VAL A 92 -11.35 -13.86 0.32
C VAL A 92 -9.95 -13.59 -0.21
N ILE A 93 -9.53 -14.36 -1.22
CA ILE A 93 -8.31 -14.07 -1.98
C ILE A 93 -8.70 -13.22 -3.18
N VAL A 94 -8.21 -11.99 -3.22
CA VAL A 94 -8.48 -11.05 -4.33
C VAL A 94 -7.35 -11.13 -5.35
N VAL A 95 -7.72 -11.27 -6.63
CA VAL A 95 -6.79 -11.43 -7.75
C VAL A 95 -7.15 -10.48 -8.89
N PRO A 96 -6.20 -10.10 -9.77
CA PRO A 96 -6.43 -9.06 -10.77
C PRO A 96 -7.26 -9.53 -11.96
N ARG A 97 -7.24 -10.83 -12.29
CA ARG A 97 -7.85 -11.36 -13.51
C ARG A 97 -8.58 -12.66 -13.27
N ARG A 98 -9.53 -12.96 -14.16
CA ARG A 98 -10.27 -14.22 -14.13
C ARG A 98 -9.39 -15.46 -14.33
N ASP A 99 -8.36 -15.39 -15.17
CA ASP A 99 -7.42 -16.50 -15.34
C ASP A 99 -6.61 -16.76 -14.07
N ASP A 100 -6.24 -15.71 -13.33
CA ASP A 100 -5.58 -15.83 -12.04
C ASP A 100 -6.51 -16.46 -11.00
N ALA A 101 -7.81 -16.15 -11.06
CA ALA A 101 -8.80 -16.78 -10.19
C ALA A 101 -8.94 -18.28 -10.47
N ASN A 102 -8.83 -18.71 -11.73
CA ASN A 102 -8.81 -20.13 -12.08
C ASN A 102 -7.57 -20.82 -11.48
N ILE A 103 -6.40 -20.20 -11.60
CA ILE A 103 -5.14 -20.75 -11.04
C ILE A 103 -5.24 -20.91 -9.52
N VAL A 104 -5.72 -19.89 -8.82
CA VAL A 104 -5.92 -19.97 -7.36
C VAL A 104 -6.98 -21.01 -7.03
N GLY A 105 -8.11 -21.02 -7.76
CA GLY A 105 -9.19 -21.99 -7.61
C GLY A 105 -8.72 -23.45 -7.68
N GLU A 106 -7.97 -23.82 -8.72
CA GLU A 106 -7.42 -25.17 -8.88
C GLU A 106 -6.50 -25.55 -7.69
N ARG A 107 -5.69 -24.60 -7.20
CA ARG A 107 -4.82 -24.82 -6.05
C ARG A 107 -5.62 -24.98 -4.75
N LEU A 108 -6.70 -24.23 -4.58
CA LEU A 108 -7.60 -24.35 -3.45
C LEU A 108 -8.40 -25.66 -3.48
N GLU A 109 -8.81 -26.15 -4.65
CA GLU A 109 -9.45 -27.46 -4.80
C GLU A 109 -8.51 -28.60 -4.36
N ARG A 110 -7.25 -28.52 -4.76
CA ARG A 110 -6.23 -29.46 -4.28
C ARG A 110 -6.08 -29.40 -2.76
N LEU A 111 -5.99 -28.19 -2.20
CA LEU A 111 -5.91 -28.00 -0.74
C LEU A 111 -7.15 -28.59 -0.05
N HIS A 112 -8.33 -28.40 -0.63
CA HIS A 112 -9.59 -28.97 -0.15
C HIS A 112 -9.54 -30.51 -0.12
N GLY A 113 -9.03 -31.15 -1.18
CA GLY A 113 -8.84 -32.60 -1.23
C GLY A 113 -7.87 -33.14 -0.17
N GLU A 114 -6.98 -32.29 0.34
CA GLU A 114 -5.94 -32.64 1.32
C GLU A 114 -6.21 -32.11 2.74
N ARG A 115 -7.43 -31.62 3.04
CA ARG A 115 -7.79 -30.92 4.30
C ARG A 115 -7.27 -31.56 5.59
N ARG A 116 -7.37 -32.89 5.74
CA ARG A 116 -6.85 -33.59 6.94
C ARG A 116 -5.34 -33.46 7.09
N ARG A 117 -4.62 -33.60 5.98
CA ARG A 117 -3.16 -33.46 5.93
C ARG A 117 -2.75 -32.02 6.17
N VAL A 118 -3.46 -31.07 5.56
CA VAL A 118 -3.25 -29.62 5.75
C VAL A 118 -3.47 -29.23 7.21
N ALA A 119 -4.58 -29.67 7.81
CA ALA A 119 -4.90 -29.39 9.20
C ALA A 119 -3.80 -29.90 10.16
N ALA A 120 -3.34 -31.15 9.94
CA ALA A 120 -2.25 -31.72 10.71
C ALA A 120 -0.92 -30.98 10.51
N ALA A 121 -0.58 -30.61 9.27
CA ALA A 121 0.66 -29.90 8.95
C ALA A 121 0.71 -28.50 9.56
N LEU A 122 -0.42 -27.81 9.60
CA LEU A 122 -0.53 -26.45 10.15
C LEU A 122 -0.82 -26.43 11.65
N GLY A 123 -1.15 -27.58 12.26
CA GLY A 123 -1.57 -27.66 13.67
C GLY A 123 -2.90 -26.98 13.94
N ILE A 124 -3.80 -26.91 12.94
CA ILE A 124 -5.12 -26.27 13.06
C ILE A 124 -6.23 -27.30 13.24
N PRO A 125 -7.33 -26.97 13.94
CA PRO A 125 -8.47 -27.88 14.07
C PRO A 125 -9.10 -28.19 12.71
N LEU A 126 -9.23 -29.48 12.38
CA LEU A 126 -9.94 -29.91 11.17
C LEU A 126 -11.37 -29.35 11.07
N PRO A 127 -12.18 -29.30 12.15
CA PRO A 127 -13.53 -28.72 12.07
C PRO A 127 -13.54 -27.26 11.64
N TRP A 128 -12.52 -26.48 12.03
CA TRP A 128 -12.39 -25.10 11.58
C TRP A 128 -12.13 -25.04 10.08
N LEU A 129 -11.17 -25.82 9.58
CA LEU A 129 -10.85 -25.84 8.14
C LEU A 129 -12.01 -26.38 7.28
N GLU A 130 -12.83 -27.27 7.83
CA GLU A 130 -14.03 -27.79 7.17
C GLU A 130 -15.15 -26.76 7.07
N ALA A 131 -15.33 -25.95 8.13
CA ALA A 131 -16.33 -24.88 8.21
C ALA A 131 -15.90 -23.58 7.53
N LEU A 132 -14.59 -23.39 7.32
CA LEU A 132 -14.02 -22.20 6.70
C LEU A 132 -14.58 -21.97 5.30
N GLU A 133 -15.11 -20.78 5.08
CA GLU A 133 -15.49 -20.31 3.75
C GLU A 133 -14.28 -19.69 3.05
N LEU A 134 -13.90 -20.27 1.93
CA LEU A 134 -12.76 -19.81 1.14
C LEU A 134 -13.25 -19.39 -0.25
N ARG A 135 -13.00 -18.14 -0.63
CA ARG A 135 -13.44 -17.60 -1.93
C ARG A 135 -12.30 -16.90 -2.65
N VAL A 136 -12.40 -16.87 -3.97
CA VAL A 136 -11.53 -16.07 -4.83
C VAL A 136 -12.39 -15.01 -5.50
N GLU A 137 -12.00 -13.75 -5.36
CA GLU A 137 -12.66 -12.63 -6.01
C GLU A 137 -11.75 -12.00 -7.05
N VAL A 138 -12.32 -11.66 -8.21
CA VAL A 138 -11.61 -10.93 -9.25
C VAL A 138 -11.84 -9.44 -9.02
N HIS A 139 -10.77 -8.70 -8.80
CA HIS A 139 -10.75 -7.25 -8.85
C HIS A 139 -10.12 -6.81 -10.17
N GLU A 140 -10.95 -6.84 -11.21
CA GLU A 140 -10.64 -6.21 -12.48
C GLU A 140 -10.65 -4.70 -12.24
N GLU A 141 -9.48 -4.07 -12.28
CA GLU A 141 -9.43 -2.64 -12.51
C GLU A 141 -10.09 -2.39 -13.89
N ASP A 142 -11.14 -1.58 -13.95
CA ASP A 142 -11.47 -0.90 -15.20
C ASP A 142 -10.17 -0.28 -15.68
N GLN A 143 -9.66 -0.72 -16.83
CA GLN A 143 -8.47 -0.17 -17.48
C GLN A 143 -8.64 1.33 -17.88
N ALA A 144 -9.71 1.98 -17.40
CA ALA A 144 -9.93 3.42 -17.41
C ALA A 144 -9.25 4.16 -16.24
N ARG A 145 -8.49 3.47 -15.39
CA ARG A 145 -7.30 4.08 -14.81
C ARG A 145 -6.13 3.62 -15.63
N GLU A 146 -5.66 4.56 -16.44
CA GLU A 146 -4.37 4.55 -17.11
C GLU A 146 -3.39 3.72 -16.27
N GLN A 147 -2.59 2.90 -16.97
CA GLN A 147 -1.25 2.57 -16.48
C GLN A 147 -0.73 3.80 -15.73
N PRO A 148 0.00 3.71 -14.60
CA PRO A 148 0.79 4.85 -14.23
C PRO A 148 1.69 5.11 -15.43
N GLU A 149 1.29 6.04 -16.30
CA GLU A 149 2.19 6.74 -17.18
C GLU A 149 3.31 7.11 -16.22
N GLU A 150 4.53 6.74 -16.57
CA GLU A 150 5.71 7.32 -15.94
C GLU A 150 5.36 8.79 -15.73
N PRO A 151 5.24 9.26 -14.48
CA PRO A 151 4.54 10.52 -14.22
C PRO A 151 5.21 11.52 -15.13
N GLU A 152 4.49 12.09 -16.10
CA GLU A 152 5.08 13.11 -16.97
C GLU A 152 5.80 14.06 -16.03
N HIS A 153 7.13 14.15 -16.16
CA HIS A 153 8.05 14.71 -15.14
C HIS A 153 7.93 16.24 -15.04
N SER A 154 6.71 16.78 -15.11
CA SER A 154 6.37 18.19 -15.20
C SER A 154 5.07 18.51 -14.44
N SER A 155 4.97 18.12 -13.16
CA SER A 155 4.09 18.85 -12.25
C SER A 155 4.67 20.25 -12.06
N PRO A 156 3.89 21.35 -12.22
CA PRO A 156 4.36 22.70 -11.96
C PRO A 156 5.00 22.88 -10.56
N VAL A 157 4.59 22.03 -9.61
CA VAL A 157 5.16 21.95 -8.25
C VAL A 157 6.55 21.33 -8.24
N LEU A 158 6.75 20.23 -8.99
CA LEU A 158 8.06 19.59 -9.12
C LEU A 158 9.05 20.50 -9.83
N GLU A 159 8.62 21.16 -10.90
CA GLU A 159 9.49 22.08 -11.64
C GLU A 159 9.89 23.29 -10.79
N ALA A 160 8.96 23.87 -10.05
CA ALA A 160 9.26 24.93 -9.10
C ALA A 160 10.18 24.44 -7.96
N LEU A 161 10.01 23.21 -7.48
CA LEU A 161 10.92 22.61 -6.49
C LEU A 161 12.33 22.44 -7.07
N ARG A 162 12.48 21.95 -8.31
CA ARG A 162 13.79 21.82 -8.98
C ARG A 162 14.51 23.17 -9.07
N GLN A 163 13.79 24.21 -9.49
CA GLN A 163 14.35 25.56 -9.63
C GLN A 163 14.73 26.18 -8.29
N LEU A 164 13.97 25.90 -7.23
CA LEU A 164 14.22 26.47 -5.90
C LEU A 164 15.17 25.63 -5.04
N LEU A 165 15.40 24.36 -5.37
CA LEU A 165 16.13 23.41 -4.52
C LEU A 165 17.51 23.93 -4.07
N PRO A 166 18.38 24.49 -4.94
CA PRO A 166 19.68 25.01 -4.51
C PRO A 166 19.56 26.06 -3.40
N ARG A 167 18.64 27.01 -3.56
CA ARG A 167 18.36 28.05 -2.56
C ARG A 167 17.77 27.47 -1.28
N LEU A 168 16.87 26.49 -1.38
CA LEU A 168 16.28 25.83 -0.21
C LEU A 168 17.32 25.07 0.61
N LEU A 169 18.32 24.46 -0.03
CA LEU A 169 19.45 23.80 0.63
C LEU A 169 20.33 24.83 1.36
N GLU A 170 20.68 25.94 0.69
CA GLU A 170 21.46 27.04 1.30
C GLU A 170 20.75 27.66 2.52
N GLU A 171 19.42 27.85 2.44
CA GLU A 171 18.61 28.41 3.52
C GLU A 171 18.28 27.41 4.65
N GLY A 172 18.76 26.16 4.55
CA GLY A 172 18.44 25.07 5.46
C GLY A 172 16.95 24.73 5.52
N ALA A 173 16.20 25.05 4.46
CA ALA A 173 14.79 24.71 4.30
C ALA A 173 14.59 23.33 3.65
N ALA A 174 15.64 22.79 3.04
CA ALA A 174 15.75 21.42 2.55
C ALA A 174 17.06 20.76 3.00
N ALA A 175 17.14 19.44 2.90
CA ALA A 175 18.37 18.65 2.99
C ALA A 175 18.36 17.57 1.92
N GLN A 176 19.51 16.97 1.61
CA GLN A 176 19.58 15.85 0.67
C GLN A 176 20.63 14.83 1.09
N ASP A 177 20.41 13.57 0.73
CA ASP A 177 21.39 12.49 0.78
C ASP A 177 21.56 11.85 -0.62
N GLU A 178 22.14 10.65 -0.68
CA GLU A 178 22.38 9.94 -1.94
C GLU A 178 21.09 9.57 -2.68
N GLU A 179 19.99 9.31 -1.95
CA GLU A 179 18.76 8.76 -2.50
C GLU A 179 17.58 9.74 -2.44
N HIS A 180 17.59 10.67 -1.49
CA HIS A 180 16.43 11.49 -1.14
C HIS A 180 16.75 12.98 -0.99
N VAL A 181 15.74 13.79 -1.29
CA VAL A 181 15.65 15.21 -0.96
C VAL A 181 14.54 15.40 0.08
N TYR A 182 14.87 16.06 1.17
CA TYR A 182 14.00 16.27 2.30
C TYR A 182 13.51 17.72 2.37
N ILE A 183 12.21 17.90 2.21
CA ILE A 183 11.54 19.22 2.13
C ILE A 183 10.85 19.52 3.47
N THR A 184 11.14 20.67 4.08
CA THR A 184 10.49 21.09 5.33
C THR A 184 9.27 21.99 5.11
N ALA A 185 8.51 22.24 6.18
CA ALA A 185 7.44 23.25 6.16
C ALA A 185 7.94 24.66 5.80
N LYS A 186 9.21 24.99 6.09
CA LYS A 186 9.81 26.26 5.65
C LYS A 186 9.92 26.30 4.12
N ALA A 187 10.35 25.20 3.50
CA ALA A 187 10.43 25.09 2.04
C ALA A 187 9.05 25.12 1.37
N VAL A 188 8.02 24.56 2.00
CA VAL A 188 6.62 24.71 1.53
C VAL A 188 6.25 26.18 1.42
N LYS A 189 6.50 26.98 2.47
CA LYS A 189 6.16 28.40 2.46
C LYS A 189 6.91 29.16 1.35
N SER A 190 8.21 28.91 1.18
CA SER A 190 9.00 29.52 0.11
C SER A 190 8.48 29.14 -1.28
N LEU A 191 8.00 27.91 -1.44
CA LEU A 191 7.40 27.43 -2.69
C LEU A 191 6.06 28.13 -2.97
N GLU A 192 5.20 28.32 -1.95
CA GLU A 192 3.95 29.08 -2.09
C GLU A 192 4.22 30.54 -2.48
N GLU A 193 5.20 31.18 -1.85
CA GLU A 193 5.60 32.57 -2.15
C GLU A 193 6.13 32.72 -3.58
N ALA A 194 6.88 31.73 -4.08
CA ALA A 194 7.46 31.76 -5.42
C ALA A 194 6.47 31.41 -6.54
N THR A 195 5.53 30.50 -6.28
CA THR A 195 4.61 29.96 -7.31
C THR A 195 3.20 30.54 -7.25
N GLY A 196 2.81 31.15 -6.13
CA GLY A 196 1.43 31.56 -5.86
C GLY A 196 0.47 30.39 -5.58
N LEU A 197 0.97 29.15 -5.52
CA LEU A 197 0.16 27.96 -5.22
C LEU A 197 -0.20 27.91 -3.74
N ARG A 198 -1.41 27.42 -3.43
CA ARG A 198 -1.85 27.16 -2.05
C ARG A 198 -1.55 25.71 -1.68
N ILE A 199 -0.47 25.52 -0.94
CA ILE A 199 0.06 24.22 -0.51
C ILE A 199 -0.23 24.00 0.98
N GLY A 200 0.10 24.95 1.85
CA GLY A 200 -0.27 25.01 3.27
C GLY A 200 0.29 23.93 4.19
N SER A 201 0.75 22.79 3.66
CA SER A 201 1.28 21.69 4.46
C SER A 201 2.16 20.74 3.63
N LEU A 202 3.01 19.98 4.33
CA LEU A 202 3.80 18.89 3.72
C LEU A 202 2.92 17.76 3.17
N THR A 203 1.76 17.52 3.78
CA THR A 203 0.81 16.48 3.32
C THR A 203 0.21 16.86 1.97
N ARG A 204 -0.26 18.10 1.85
CA ARG A 204 -0.79 18.60 0.58
C ARG A 204 0.30 18.75 -0.48
N LEU A 205 1.53 19.10 -0.10
CA LEU A 205 2.66 19.07 -1.04
C LEU A 205 2.88 17.66 -1.62
N ALA A 206 2.82 16.62 -0.78
CA ALA A 206 2.97 15.24 -1.24
C ALA A 206 1.82 14.80 -2.15
N GLU A 207 0.58 15.18 -1.83
CA GLU A 207 -0.59 14.94 -2.68
C GLU A 207 -0.42 15.58 -4.08
N MET A 208 0.18 16.78 -4.15
CA MET A 208 0.37 17.53 -5.39
C MET A 208 1.52 17.03 -6.30
N ILE A 209 2.43 16.21 -5.77
CA ILE A 209 3.57 15.64 -6.52
C ILE A 209 3.22 14.27 -7.15
N SER A 210 1.96 13.82 -6.99
CA SER A 210 1.32 12.61 -7.56
C SER A 210 1.72 11.27 -6.92
N GLY A 211 0.75 10.63 -6.25
CA GLY A 211 0.69 9.19 -5.95
C GLY A 211 1.74 8.59 -5.01
N ALA A 212 2.84 9.29 -4.75
CA ALA A 212 3.87 8.85 -3.83
C ALA A 212 3.34 9.00 -2.40
N GLN A 213 3.08 7.88 -1.72
CA GLN A 213 2.87 7.92 -0.27
C GLN A 213 4.10 8.58 0.37
N PRO A 214 3.98 9.77 0.95
CA PRO A 214 5.11 10.39 1.60
C PRO A 214 5.43 9.59 2.87
N GLY A 215 6.59 8.96 2.91
CA GLY A 215 7.18 8.59 4.19
C GLY A 215 7.29 9.86 5.04
N ARG A 216 6.66 9.85 6.23
CA ARG A 216 6.80 10.95 7.19
C ARG A 216 8.13 10.76 7.92
N TYR A 217 9.17 11.46 7.49
CA TYR A 217 10.47 11.40 8.15
C TYR A 217 10.64 12.55 9.15
N TYR A 218 11.13 12.21 10.35
CA TYR A 218 11.64 13.19 11.30
C TYR A 218 13.13 13.32 11.08
N LEU A 219 13.58 14.48 10.60
CA LEU A 219 15.01 14.74 10.40
C LEU A 219 15.52 15.72 11.44
N THR A 220 16.76 15.49 11.85
CA THR A 220 17.56 16.52 12.51
C THR A 220 18.36 17.20 11.41
N LEU A 221 17.98 18.41 11.02
CA LEU A 221 18.73 19.18 10.02
C LEU A 221 20.06 19.63 10.63
N ALA A 222 21.15 19.47 9.87
CA ALA A 222 22.48 19.88 10.30
C ALA A 222 22.49 21.36 10.72
N GLY A 223 22.94 21.63 11.95
CA GLY A 223 23.01 23.00 12.51
C GLY A 223 21.85 23.43 13.40
N GLN A 224 20.75 22.66 13.49
CA GLN A 224 19.66 22.96 14.42
C GLN A 224 19.44 21.82 15.42
N ARG A 225 19.50 22.12 16.73
CA ARG A 225 19.18 21.18 17.85
C ARG A 225 17.70 20.75 17.90
N ARG A 226 16.94 20.85 16.80
CA ARG A 226 15.50 20.59 16.73
C ARG A 226 15.19 19.59 15.63
N ARG A 227 14.41 18.56 15.97
CA ARG A 227 13.81 17.63 15.00
C ARG A 227 12.73 18.39 14.21
N ALA A 228 12.84 18.41 12.90
CA ALA A 228 11.85 18.99 11.99
C ALA A 228 11.14 17.88 11.22
N ARG A 229 9.85 18.07 10.95
CA ARG A 229 9.09 17.20 10.04
C ARG A 229 9.48 17.55 8.61
N ALA A 230 9.82 16.55 7.83
CA ALA A 230 10.16 16.72 6.42
C ALA A 230 9.43 15.68 5.55
N LEU A 231 9.18 16.08 4.31
CA LEU A 231 8.74 15.22 3.22
C LEU A 231 9.98 14.71 2.50
N ALA A 232 10.20 13.39 2.44
CA ALA A 232 11.26 12.82 1.61
C ALA A 232 10.73 12.60 0.19
N LEU A 233 11.45 13.12 -0.78
CA LEU A 233 11.23 12.91 -2.20
C LEU A 233 12.44 12.15 -2.75
N PRO A 234 12.24 11.09 -3.55
CA PRO A 234 13.33 10.47 -4.28
C PRO A 234 14.07 11.52 -5.13
N ARG A 235 15.40 11.50 -5.06
CA ARG A 235 16.25 12.50 -5.70
C ARG A 235 16.06 12.54 -7.22
N HIS A 236 15.84 11.39 -7.86
CA HIS A 236 15.58 11.28 -9.30
C HIS A 236 14.36 12.09 -9.77
N LEU A 237 13.39 12.40 -8.89
CA LEU A 237 12.26 13.26 -9.25
C LEU A 237 12.68 14.72 -9.48
N LEU A 238 13.79 15.15 -8.86
CA LEU A 238 14.30 16.51 -8.89
C LEU A 238 15.55 16.66 -9.75
N GLU A 239 16.07 15.57 -10.29
CA GLU A 239 17.13 15.58 -11.30
C GLU A 239 16.48 15.73 -12.69
N ALA A 240 17.05 16.58 -13.55
CA ALA A 240 16.54 16.72 -14.91
C ALA A 240 16.74 15.39 -15.65
N ALA A 241 15.77 14.99 -16.48
CA ALA A 241 15.98 13.91 -17.43
C ALA A 241 17.11 14.33 -18.38
N ASP A 242 18.28 13.71 -18.27
CA ASP A 242 19.37 13.93 -19.21
C ASP A 242 18.83 13.66 -20.61
N THR A 243 18.80 14.71 -21.42
CA THR A 243 18.43 14.62 -22.83
C THR A 243 19.45 13.68 -23.50
N PRO A 244 19.04 12.59 -24.16
CA PRO A 244 19.99 11.77 -24.90
C PRO A 244 20.62 12.65 -25.97
N THR A 245 21.93 12.88 -25.86
CA THR A 245 22.74 13.49 -26.91
C THR A 245 22.54 12.68 -28.18
N ALA A 246 21.90 13.29 -29.17
CA ALA A 246 21.84 12.77 -30.52
C ALA A 246 23.28 12.62 -31.04
N ASN A 247 23.75 11.38 -31.16
CA ASN A 247 24.96 11.10 -31.91
C ASN A 247 24.63 11.22 -33.41
N THR A 248 25.07 12.31 -34.01
CA THR A 248 25.40 12.39 -35.45
C THR A 248 26.68 11.63 -35.75
#